data_AF-A0A3G2T5N1-F1
#
_entry.id   AF-A0A3G2T5N1-F1
#
_cell.length_a   1.000
_cell.length_b   1.000
_cell.length_c   1.000
_cell.angle_alpha   90.00
_cell.angle_beta   90.00
_cell.angle_gamma   90.00
#
_symmetry.space_group_name_H-M   'P 1'
#
loop_
_entity.id
_entity.type
_entity.pdbx_description
1 polymer ?
#
loop_
_entity_poly.entity_id
_entity_poly.type
_entity_poly.pdbx_seq_one_letter_code
_entity_poly.pdbx_strand_id
1 'polypeptide(L)'
;MRLGNYWGSQTGTSIFINCDHGYNIKFLSQNLRTSQGDSYLTHAANPKYRIHTRMSVNGGGISNVWGQNISGQAGTKVKYSIAVQLEDRLSRNLPAGQYEDRIWINLNF
;
A
#
# COMPACT_ATOMS: atom_id res chain seq x y z
N MET A 1 31.02 -0.59 -3.17
CA MET A 1 29.60 -0.91 -3.46
C MET A 1 28.87 0.37 -3.80
N ARG A 2 28.26 0.45 -4.99
CA ARG A 2 27.43 1.59 -5.41
C ARG A 2 25.98 1.21 -5.13
N LEU A 3 25.28 1.97 -4.29
CA LEU A 3 23.84 1.76 -4.06
C LEU A 3 23.12 1.86 -5.42
N GLY A 4 22.36 0.82 -5.76
CA GLY A 4 21.52 0.83 -6.97
C GLY A 4 20.58 2.03 -6.96
N ASN A 5 20.27 2.57 -8.14
CA ASN A 5 19.29 3.64 -8.24
C ASN A 5 17.88 3.05 -8.16
N TYR A 6 17.35 2.93 -6.95
CA TYR A 6 16.01 2.41 -6.68
C TYR A 6 14.92 3.49 -6.74
N TRP A 7 15.29 4.72 -7.09
CA TRP A 7 14.35 5.83 -7.21
C TRP A 7 13.30 5.53 -8.29
N GLY A 8 12.02 5.67 -7.92
CA GLY A 8 10.90 5.36 -8.80
C GLY A 8 10.66 3.87 -9.02
N SER A 9 11.38 2.98 -8.33
CA SER A 9 11.07 1.55 -8.37
C SER A 9 9.70 1.27 -7.76
N GLN A 10 9.03 0.27 -8.32
CA GLN A 10 7.67 -0.11 -7.97
C GLN A 10 7.61 -1.61 -7.69
N THR A 11 6.75 -1.97 -6.74
CA THR A 11 6.36 -3.35 -6.49
C THR A 11 4.86 -3.41 -6.28
N GLY A 12 4.26 -4.58 -6.46
CA GLY A 12 2.84 -4.75 -6.26
C GLY A 12 2.47 -6.17 -5.90
N THR A 13 1.35 -6.29 -5.19
CA THR A 13 0.69 -7.54 -4.87
C THR A 13 -0.78 -7.44 -5.22
N SER A 14 -1.47 -8.56 -5.24
CA SER A 14 -2.91 -8.57 -5.48
C SER A 14 -3.62 -9.63 -4.66
N ILE A 15 -4.84 -9.33 -4.27
CA ILE A 15 -5.75 -10.24 -3.60
C ILE A 15 -7.03 -10.40 -4.42
N PHE A 16 -7.69 -11.55 -4.27
CA PHE A 16 -8.99 -11.81 -4.87
C PHE A 16 -10.02 -11.96 -3.76
N ILE A 17 -11.15 -11.28 -3.92
CA ILE A 17 -12.31 -11.38 -3.04
C ILE A 17 -13.44 -12.03 -3.84
N ASN A 18 -14.09 -13.03 -3.25
CA ASN A 18 -15.22 -13.73 -3.83
C ASN A 18 -16.20 -14.06 -2.71
N CYS A 19 -17.32 -13.33 -2.68
CA CYS A 19 -18.35 -13.43 -1.65
C CYS A 19 -19.69 -13.80 -2.27
N ASP A 20 -20.53 -14.51 -1.53
CA ASP A 20 -21.90 -14.89 -1.91
C ASP A 20 -22.94 -13.81 -1.53
N HIS A 21 -22.59 -12.89 -0.63
CA HIS A 21 -23.36 -11.68 -0.32
C HIS A 21 -22.58 -10.39 -0.67
N GLY A 22 -23.27 -9.25 -0.63
CA GLY A 22 -22.63 -7.94 -0.73
C GLY A 22 -21.65 -7.72 0.42
N TYR A 23 -20.60 -6.94 0.20
CA TYR A 23 -19.59 -6.66 1.21
C TYR A 23 -19.09 -5.21 1.12
N ASN A 24 -18.46 -4.73 2.18
CA ASN A 24 -17.68 -3.49 2.17
C ASN A 24 -16.22 -3.82 2.49
N ILE A 25 -15.31 -3.43 1.60
CA ILE A 25 -13.87 -3.57 1.80
C ILE A 25 -13.23 -2.20 2.04
N LYS A 26 -12.25 -2.14 2.94
CA LYS A 26 -11.49 -0.93 3.24
C LYS A 26 -10.01 -1.26 3.36
N PHE A 27 -9.19 -0.51 2.63
CA PHE A 27 -7.73 -0.60 2.66
C PHE A 27 -7.16 0.51 3.53
N LEU A 28 -6.28 0.15 4.46
CA LEU A 28 -5.57 1.06 5.35
C LEU A 28 -4.10 0.69 5.41
N SER A 29 -3.23 1.67 5.62
CA SER A 29 -1.82 1.47 5.96
C SER A 29 -1.52 2.18 7.27
N GLN A 30 -0.61 1.62 8.07
CA GLN A 30 -0.15 2.23 9.32
C GLN A 30 0.51 3.57 9.08
N ASN A 31 1.29 3.68 8.01
CA ASN A 31 2.07 4.86 7.67
C ASN A 31 1.43 5.69 6.54
N LEU A 32 0.14 5.50 6.27
CA LEU A 32 -0.61 6.30 5.32
C LEU A 32 -0.72 7.75 5.81
N ARG A 33 -0.40 8.70 4.94
CA ARG A 33 -0.49 10.14 5.20
C ARG A 33 -1.71 10.78 4.55
N THR A 34 -2.12 10.29 3.38
CA THR A 34 -3.24 10.85 2.62
C THR A 34 -4.11 9.74 2.02
N SER A 35 -5.38 10.05 1.73
CA SER A 35 -6.28 9.13 1.04
C SER A 35 -5.85 8.81 -0.41
N GLN A 36 -4.91 9.58 -0.95
CA GLN A 36 -4.31 9.39 -2.28
C GLN A 36 -3.08 8.47 -2.25
N GLY A 37 -2.78 7.87 -1.09
CA GLY A 37 -1.72 6.86 -0.99
C GLY A 37 -0.33 7.38 -0.66
N ASP A 38 -0.17 8.69 -0.38
CA ASP A 38 1.10 9.18 0.16
C ASP A 38 1.36 8.50 1.50
N SER A 39 2.55 7.94 1.67
CA SER A 39 2.88 7.05 2.78
C SER A 39 4.39 7.01 3.00
N TYR A 40 4.84 6.17 3.92
CA TYR A 40 6.25 5.93 4.13
C TYR A 40 6.51 4.54 4.71
N LEU A 41 7.70 4.00 4.44
CA LEU A 41 8.24 2.85 5.16
C LEU A 41 9.05 3.35 6.36
N THR A 42 9.01 2.60 7.46
CA THR A 42 9.69 2.95 8.72
C THR A 42 10.80 1.95 9.01
N HIS A 43 11.99 2.41 9.40
CA HIS A 43 13.10 1.51 9.72
C HIS A 43 12.78 0.64 10.95
N ALA A 44 12.89 -0.68 10.81
CA ALA A 44 12.44 -1.66 11.80
C ALA A 44 13.07 -1.46 13.19
N ALA A 45 14.36 -1.11 13.24
CA ALA A 45 15.08 -0.90 14.51
C ALA A 45 15.12 0.57 14.99
N ASN A 46 14.73 1.54 14.15
CA ASN A 46 14.79 2.96 14.52
C ASN A 46 13.73 3.78 13.77
N PRO A 47 12.53 3.94 14.33
CA PRO A 47 11.38 4.55 13.65
C PRO A 47 11.52 6.02 13.22
N LYS A 48 12.63 6.68 13.61
CA LYS A 48 12.94 8.04 13.15
C LYS A 48 13.34 8.08 11.68
N TYR A 49 13.89 7.00 11.14
CA TYR A 49 14.24 6.91 9.73
C TYR A 49 13.06 6.40 8.90
N ARG A 50 12.73 7.15 7.85
CA ARG A 50 11.58 6.90 6.99
C ARG A 50 11.99 7.04 5.52
N ILE A 51 11.32 6.27 4.66
CA ILE A 51 11.46 6.36 3.20
C ILE A 51 10.08 6.66 2.64
N HIS A 52 9.92 7.77 1.91
CA HIS A 52 8.65 8.15 1.34
C HIS A 52 8.24 7.20 0.20
N THR A 53 6.97 6.86 0.22
CA THR A 53 6.34 6.00 -0.77
C THR A 53 5.00 6.55 -1.21
N ARG A 54 4.58 6.16 -2.41
CA ARG A 54 3.21 6.33 -2.87
C ARG A 54 2.60 4.98 -3.16
N MET A 55 1.51 4.67 -2.47
CA MET A 55 0.77 3.43 -2.67
C MET A 55 -0.47 3.67 -3.52
N SER A 56 -0.91 2.65 -4.25
CA SER A 56 -2.17 2.68 -4.98
C SER A 56 -2.93 1.38 -4.81
N VAL A 57 -4.26 1.49 -4.71
CA VAL A 57 -5.18 0.34 -4.73
C VAL A 57 -6.08 0.46 -5.94
N ASN A 58 -6.13 -0.58 -6.77
CA ASN A 58 -6.95 -0.62 -7.97
C ASN A 58 -7.74 -1.94 -8.03
N GLY A 59 -9.01 -1.89 -8.42
CA GLY A 59 -9.85 -3.09 -8.54
C GLY A 59 -11.32 -2.79 -8.27
N GLY A 60 -12.26 -3.64 -8.70
CA GLY A 60 -13.68 -3.46 -8.36
C GLY A 60 -14.28 -2.10 -8.75
N GLY A 61 -13.79 -1.48 -9.82
CA GLY A 61 -14.25 -0.17 -10.29
C GLY A 61 -13.64 1.04 -9.55
N ILE A 62 -12.74 0.82 -8.60
CA ILE A 62 -12.06 1.91 -7.87
C ILE A 62 -10.61 2.09 -8.31
N SER A 63 -10.14 3.33 -8.19
CA SER A 63 -8.75 3.72 -8.43
C SER A 63 -8.25 4.62 -7.30
N ASN A 64 -7.20 4.16 -6.62
CA ASN A 64 -6.43 4.87 -5.61
C ASN A 64 -7.22 5.48 -4.45
N VAL A 65 -8.15 4.73 -3.88
CA VAL A 65 -8.90 5.14 -2.69
C VAL A 65 -8.41 4.39 -1.47
N TRP A 66 -7.78 5.12 -0.55
CA TRP A 66 -7.37 4.63 0.76
C TRP A 66 -8.30 5.14 1.87
N GLY A 67 -8.55 4.30 2.87
CA GLY A 67 -9.33 4.67 4.04
C GLY A 67 -10.85 4.79 3.81
N GLN A 68 -11.34 4.50 2.61
CA GLN A 68 -12.76 4.52 2.27
C GLN A 68 -13.35 3.11 2.24
N ASN A 69 -14.64 3.00 2.57
CA ASN A 69 -15.39 1.76 2.37
C ASN A 69 -15.78 1.66 0.90
N ILE A 70 -15.49 0.50 0.31
CA ILE A 70 -15.76 0.21 -1.09
C ILE A 70 -16.76 -0.94 -1.12
N SER A 71 -17.91 -0.70 -1.72
CA SER A 71 -18.96 -1.71 -1.81
C SER A 71 -18.65 -2.70 -2.92
N GLY A 72 -18.66 -3.98 -2.58
CA GLY A 72 -18.54 -5.10 -3.48
C GLY A 72 -19.87 -5.84 -3.64
N GLN A 73 -20.10 -6.38 -4.84
CA GLN A 73 -21.32 -7.11 -5.17
C GLN A 73 -21.15 -8.60 -4.91
N ALA A 74 -22.27 -9.25 -4.55
CA ALA A 74 -22.36 -10.69 -4.43
C ALA A 74 -22.03 -11.41 -5.76
N GLY A 75 -21.48 -12.62 -5.66
CA GLY A 75 -21.29 -13.53 -6.81
C GLY A 75 -20.25 -13.07 -7.84
N THR A 76 -19.54 -11.96 -7.58
CA THR A 76 -18.52 -11.43 -8.48
C THR A 76 -17.14 -11.58 -7.84
N LYS A 77 -16.25 -12.32 -8.50
CA LYS A 77 -14.84 -12.39 -8.12
C LYS A 77 -14.14 -11.10 -8.52
N VAL A 78 -13.68 -10.33 -7.53
CA VAL A 78 -12.98 -9.06 -7.75
C VAL A 78 -11.50 -9.19 -7.38
N LYS A 79 -10.62 -8.74 -8.28
CA LYS A 79 -9.18 -8.58 -8.01
C LYS A 79 -8.91 -7.16 -7.52
N TYR A 80 -8.28 -7.02 -6.35
CA TYR A 80 -7.70 -5.77 -5.89
C TYR A 80 -6.19 -5.86 -5.93
N SER A 81 -5.54 -4.91 -6.60
CA SER A 81 -4.08 -4.82 -6.73
C SER A 81 -3.60 -3.65 -5.89
N ILE A 82 -2.58 -3.90 -5.07
CA ILE A 82 -1.92 -2.90 -4.22
C ILE A 82 -0.51 -2.73 -4.77
N ALA A 83 -0.17 -1.53 -5.22
CA ALA A 83 1.16 -1.19 -5.68
C ALA A 83 1.80 -0.15 -4.76
N VAL A 84 3.12 -0.18 -4.64
CA VAL A 84 3.93 0.75 -3.84
C VAL A 84 5.09 1.24 -4.70
N GLN A 85 5.27 2.55 -4.76
CA GLN A 85 6.36 3.23 -5.45
C GLN A 85 7.27 3.93 -4.44
N LEU A 86 8.58 3.79 -4.59
CA LEU A 86 9.56 4.62 -3.88
C LEU A 86 9.60 6.03 -4.48
N GLU A 87 9.41 7.06 -3.65
CA GLU A 87 9.48 8.46 -4.09
C GLU A 87 10.83 9.11 -3.75
N ASP A 88 11.48 8.65 -2.69
CA ASP A 88 12.77 9.19 -2.26
C ASP A 88 13.93 8.64 -3.08
N ARG A 89 14.91 9.50 -3.36
CA ARG A 89 16.26 9.05 -3.71
C ARG A 89 16.96 8.63 -2.43
N LEU A 90 17.38 7.37 -2.35
CA LEU A 90 18.12 6.86 -1.20
C LEU A 90 19.41 7.68 -1.01
N SER A 91 19.46 8.46 0.08
CA SER A 91 20.60 9.30 0.43
C SER A 91 21.58 8.55 1.35
N ARG A 92 22.81 9.06 1.50
CA ARG A 92 23.82 8.47 2.40
C ARG A 92 23.43 8.50 3.88
N ASN A 93 22.41 9.28 4.24
CA ASN A 93 21.96 9.46 5.63
C ASN A 93 20.85 8.47 6.02
N LEU A 94 20.38 7.63 5.09
CA LEU A 94 19.48 6.53 5.39
C LEU A 94 20.32 5.31 5.82
N PRO A 95 20.21 4.85 7.08
CA PRO A 95 20.92 3.66 7.52
C PRO A 95 20.48 2.44 6.71
N ALA A 96 21.42 1.51 6.49
CA ALA A 96 21.10 0.23 5.90
C ALA A 96 20.24 -0.58 6.88
N GLY A 97 19.21 -1.25 6.37
CA GLY A 97 18.31 -2.06 7.17
C GLY A 97 16.97 -2.29 6.48
N GLN A 98 16.07 -2.97 7.20
CA GLN A 98 14.71 -3.21 6.76
C GLN A 98 13.84 -2.01 7.08
N TYR A 99 13.05 -1.60 6.10
CA TYR A 99 12.02 -0.58 6.23
C TYR A 99 10.67 -1.21 5.94
N GLU A 100 9.71 -1.01 6.82
CA GLU A 100 8.45 -1.74 6.81
C GLU A 100 7.25 -0.81 6.97
N ASP A 101 6.12 -1.26 6.46
CA ASP A 101 4.79 -0.71 6.71
C ASP A 101 3.80 -1.87 6.80
N ARG A 102 2.67 -1.66 7.49
CA ARG A 102 1.63 -2.66 7.67
C ARG A 102 0.34 -2.19 7.00
N ILE A 103 -0.17 -3.02 6.10
CA ILE A 103 -1.43 -2.78 5.39
C ILE A 103 -2.51 -3.66 6.03
N TRP A 104 -3.64 -3.06 6.38
CA TRP A 104 -4.84 -3.76 6.83
C TRP A 104 -5.90 -3.73 5.74
N ILE A 105 -6.54 -4.88 5.56
CA ILE A 105 -7.66 -5.07 4.65
C ILE A 105 -8.84 -5.48 5.51
N ASN A 106 -9.78 -4.56 5.71
CA ASN A 106 -10.98 -4.81 6.49
C ASN A 106 -12.10 -5.20 5.54
N LEU A 107 -12.70 -6.36 5.79
CA LEU A 107 -13.82 -6.89 5.02
C LEU A 107 -15.02 -7.02 5.96
N ASN A 108 -16.11 -6.34 5.65
CA ASN A 108 -17.36 -6.35 6.40
C ASN A 108 -18.50 -6.85 5.50
N PHE A 109 -19.47 -7.54 6.08
CA PHE A 109 -20.59 -8.19 5.39
C PHE A 109 -21.92 -7.63 5.87
#